data_AF-A0AA51HBQ9-F1
#
_entry.id   AF-A0AA51HBQ9-F1
#
_cell.length_a   1.000
_cell.length_b   1.000
_cell.length_c   1.000
_cell.angle_alpha   90.00
_cell.angle_beta   90.00
_cell.angle_gamma   90.00
#
_symmetry.space_group_name_H-M   'P 1'
#
loop_
_entity.id
_entity.type
_entity.pdbx_description
1 polymer ?
#
loop_
_entity_poly.entity_id
_entity_poly.type
_entity_poly.pdbx_seq_one_letter_code
_entity_poly.pdbx_strand_id
1 'polypeptide(L)'
;MKNSILEIIKNDRRVKEITGYFEEQFLKGYNSIKDKDKILNVRDTLFRRWYYSAMIELTYINPSFLINEIAQQKIKGDYVVMSHIKPEFGKGNKVKFTYNYKYFSIEEHPVVEDLIKLVEFSSPSVHMDLESGFILKNGEKFIDEINYRNAYYLLYLLELAKEMKLIEEMPSIGTTCLIPAKEYDEFLKLSKEEQLYKVVDNSINVCVKNFNEQPVFSSKLTRKEVMNMLDNGVINDNYFDEIDKNISFMEEFIEHARNSGNDQVMQQVLNSDSVELAEMLSETYFGIYIDMWFISVFGYYLGIIIPNYVEVYDICDNMNKLTINDTMEKLGYMFDMNQAHDLTPLGEKIMSLFKKVEAKKRFQNIKENEFDELLVGIKEEMNLVLSGEFEGNMEEMMNVFGNFMKEFEDEDDEEDDDDYGFDDYLEKENKEVTDNISKFFDYLVYKKNLKESTAQKHSENMYFFYTVYLPQVPDSTGLEASLIDRYMDFYIEKVATSKTNVKDQLVSFKHYASYMESIGLIDETELDKIKEMCKKKDYYADNYEKYWEI
;
A
#
# COMPACT_ATOMS: atom_id res chain seq x y z
N MET A 1 -31.82 8.70 -5.34
CA MET A 1 -30.42 9.13 -5.37
C MET A 1 -29.50 7.93 -5.64
N LYS A 2 -29.38 6.97 -4.70
CA LYS A 2 -28.59 5.72 -4.88
C LYS A 2 -28.74 5.06 -6.26
N ASN A 3 -29.95 4.64 -6.65
CA ASN A 3 -30.15 3.91 -7.91
C ASN A 3 -29.66 4.70 -9.13
N SER A 4 -29.88 6.02 -9.15
CA SER A 4 -29.41 6.90 -10.21
C SER A 4 -27.88 6.95 -10.27
N ILE A 5 -27.21 7.04 -9.12
CA ILE A 5 -25.73 7.03 -9.04
C ILE A 5 -25.18 5.70 -9.54
N LEU A 6 -25.72 4.58 -9.06
CA LEU A 6 -25.26 3.25 -9.47
C LEU A 6 -25.51 2.98 -10.95
N GLU A 7 -26.63 3.46 -11.51
CA GLU A 7 -26.89 3.38 -12.95
C GLU A 7 -25.93 4.25 -13.77
N ILE A 8 -25.57 5.44 -13.29
CA ILE A 8 -24.56 6.31 -13.94
C ILE A 8 -23.23 5.57 -13.99
N ILE A 9 -22.72 5.10 -12.85
CA ILE A 9 -21.41 4.43 -12.77
C ILE A 9 -21.38 3.17 -13.63
N LYS A 10 -22.42 2.33 -13.55
CA LYS A 10 -22.51 1.10 -14.34
C LYS A 10 -22.51 1.34 -15.85
N ASN A 11 -23.03 2.47 -16.30
CA ASN A 11 -23.15 2.77 -17.72
C ASN A 11 -22.04 3.69 -18.27
N ASP A 12 -21.26 4.34 -17.39
CA ASP A 12 -20.20 5.26 -17.79
C ASP A 12 -19.09 4.52 -18.57
N ARG A 13 -18.72 5.09 -19.73
CA ARG A 13 -17.71 4.52 -20.64
C ARG A 13 -16.33 4.45 -19.94
N ARG A 14 -15.99 5.48 -19.18
CA ARG A 14 -14.68 5.66 -18.53
C ARG A 14 -14.52 4.65 -17.40
N VAL A 15 -15.58 4.44 -16.62
CA VAL A 15 -15.60 3.40 -15.58
C VAL A 15 -15.35 2.02 -16.19
N LYS A 16 -16.01 1.69 -17.31
CA LYS A 16 -15.82 0.42 -18.01
C LYS A 16 -14.39 0.24 -18.52
N GLU A 17 -13.78 1.30 -19.04
CA GLU A 17 -12.39 1.32 -19.49
C GLU A 17 -11.43 1.05 -18.32
N ILE A 18 -11.58 1.78 -17.21
CA ILE A 18 -10.80 1.59 -15.97
C ILE A 18 -10.91 0.15 -15.47
N THR A 19 -12.13 -0.38 -15.36
CA THR A 19 -12.33 -1.76 -14.88
C THR A 19 -11.82 -2.80 -15.86
N GLY A 20 -11.78 -2.49 -17.17
CA GLY A 20 -11.27 -3.38 -18.21
C GLY A 20 -9.79 -3.74 -18.02
N TYR A 21 -8.97 -2.81 -17.54
CA TYR A 21 -7.55 -3.09 -17.25
C TYR A 21 -7.37 -4.20 -16.20
N PHE A 22 -8.22 -4.20 -15.17
CA PHE A 22 -8.21 -5.31 -14.21
C PHE A 22 -8.56 -6.65 -14.87
N GLU A 23 -9.60 -6.67 -15.72
CA GLU A 23 -10.00 -7.91 -16.40
C GLU A 23 -8.87 -8.47 -17.27
N GLU A 24 -8.20 -7.59 -18.02
CA GLU A 24 -7.09 -7.96 -18.91
C GLU A 24 -5.89 -8.52 -18.13
N GLN A 25 -5.42 -7.79 -17.11
CA GLN A 25 -4.31 -8.25 -16.27
C GLN A 25 -4.66 -9.53 -15.50
N PHE A 26 -5.86 -9.60 -14.90
CA PHE A 26 -6.30 -10.79 -14.18
C PHE A 26 -6.36 -12.00 -15.13
N LEU A 27 -6.90 -11.85 -16.33
CA LEU A 27 -6.96 -12.94 -17.31
C LEU A 27 -5.57 -13.38 -17.78
N LYS A 28 -4.63 -12.43 -17.97
CA LYS A 28 -3.25 -12.73 -18.32
C LYS A 28 -2.60 -13.58 -17.21
N GLY A 29 -2.63 -13.12 -15.96
CA GLY A 29 -2.07 -13.83 -14.80
C GLY A 29 -2.77 -15.16 -14.50
N TYR A 30 -4.10 -15.18 -14.53
CA TYR A 30 -4.87 -16.40 -14.26
C TYR A 30 -4.65 -17.49 -15.31
N ASN A 31 -4.28 -17.11 -16.54
CA ASN A 31 -3.95 -18.07 -17.60
C ASN A 31 -2.50 -18.56 -17.56
N SER A 32 -1.57 -17.83 -16.96
CA SER A 32 -0.16 -18.24 -16.82
C SER A 32 0.08 -19.18 -15.64
N ILE A 33 -0.71 -19.09 -14.57
CA ILE A 33 -0.53 -19.92 -13.37
C ILE A 33 -1.09 -21.34 -13.51
N LYS A 34 -0.43 -22.28 -12.83
CA LYS A 34 -0.86 -23.70 -12.73
C LYS A 34 -1.93 -23.90 -11.63
N ASP A 35 -1.68 -23.33 -10.44
CA ASP A 35 -2.51 -23.53 -9.23
C ASP A 35 -3.70 -22.56 -9.16
N LYS A 36 -4.56 -22.58 -10.18
CA LYS A 36 -5.68 -21.63 -10.34
C LYS A 36 -6.65 -21.61 -9.17
N ASP A 37 -6.85 -22.75 -8.50
CA ASP A 37 -7.76 -22.87 -7.35
C ASP A 37 -7.30 -22.02 -6.16
N LYS A 38 -5.99 -21.80 -5.99
CA LYS A 38 -5.45 -20.95 -4.91
C LYS A 38 -5.85 -19.48 -5.10
N ILE A 39 -5.94 -19.02 -6.35
CA ILE A 39 -6.33 -17.65 -6.67
C ILE A 39 -7.82 -17.39 -6.44
N LEU A 40 -8.66 -18.42 -6.56
CA LEU A 40 -10.10 -18.27 -6.32
C LEU A 40 -10.38 -17.71 -4.93
N ASN A 41 -9.61 -18.08 -3.91
CA ASN A 41 -9.84 -17.65 -2.53
C ASN A 41 -9.30 -16.24 -2.22
N VAL A 42 -8.42 -15.69 -3.05
CA VAL A 42 -7.76 -14.39 -2.83
C VAL A 42 -8.11 -13.33 -3.88
N ARG A 43 -8.92 -13.67 -4.88
CA ARG A 43 -9.36 -12.77 -5.96
C ARG A 43 -9.92 -11.42 -5.49
N ASP A 44 -10.67 -11.41 -4.39
CA ASP A 44 -11.28 -10.19 -3.86
C ASP A 44 -10.23 -9.30 -3.18
N THR A 45 -9.17 -9.90 -2.63
CA THR A 45 -8.01 -9.18 -2.10
C THR A 45 -7.13 -8.62 -3.22
N LEU A 46 -6.87 -9.40 -4.28
CA LEU A 46 -6.18 -8.93 -5.48
C LEU A 46 -6.88 -7.71 -6.08
N PHE A 47 -8.21 -7.78 -6.20
CA PHE A 47 -9.00 -6.66 -6.67
C PHE A 47 -8.89 -5.45 -5.74
N ARG A 48 -8.96 -5.63 -4.41
CA ARG A 48 -8.80 -4.53 -3.43
C ARG A 48 -7.46 -3.82 -3.60
N ARG A 49 -6.36 -4.57 -3.70
CA ARG A 49 -5.00 -4.02 -3.87
C ARG A 49 -4.95 -3.18 -5.16
N TRP A 50 -5.30 -3.77 -6.29
CA TRP A 50 -5.40 -3.06 -7.56
C TRP A 50 -6.31 -1.82 -7.50
N TYR A 51 -7.45 -1.91 -6.84
CA TYR A 51 -8.47 -0.86 -6.77
C TYR A 51 -8.00 0.42 -6.07
N TYR A 52 -7.02 0.30 -5.18
CA TYR A 52 -6.40 1.43 -4.47
C TYR A 52 -4.98 1.76 -4.95
N SER A 53 -4.42 0.95 -5.85
CA SER A 53 -3.13 1.21 -6.48
C SER A 53 -3.22 2.18 -7.62
N ALA A 54 -2.14 2.93 -7.82
CA ALA A 54 -2.05 3.91 -8.86
C ALA A 54 -2.16 3.23 -10.24
N MET A 55 -2.80 3.91 -11.17
CA MET A 55 -2.82 3.53 -12.58
C MET A 55 -1.81 4.31 -13.42
N ILE A 56 -1.13 5.28 -12.79
CA ILE A 56 0.05 5.97 -13.29
C ILE A 56 1.01 6.01 -12.11
N GLU A 57 2.24 5.51 -12.30
CA GLU A 57 3.19 5.37 -11.21
C GLU A 57 3.47 6.71 -10.50
N LEU A 58 3.70 6.64 -9.19
CA LEU A 58 3.96 7.78 -8.31
C LEU A 58 2.82 8.80 -8.21
N THR A 59 1.59 8.40 -8.55
CA THR A 59 0.41 9.27 -8.45
C THR A 59 -0.61 8.77 -7.43
N TYR A 60 -1.62 9.60 -7.15
CA TYR A 60 -2.80 9.20 -6.37
C TYR A 60 -3.96 8.70 -7.23
N ILE A 61 -3.71 8.55 -8.52
CA ILE A 61 -4.75 8.27 -9.51
C ILE A 61 -5.01 6.77 -9.53
N ASN A 62 -5.88 6.33 -8.63
CA ASN A 62 -6.30 4.94 -8.51
C ASN A 62 -7.77 4.75 -8.97
N PRO A 63 -8.19 3.51 -9.27
CA PRO A 63 -9.55 3.22 -9.72
C PRO A 63 -10.64 3.73 -8.76
N SER A 64 -10.43 3.59 -7.44
CA SER A 64 -11.39 4.03 -6.43
C SER A 64 -11.64 5.53 -6.48
N PHE A 65 -10.57 6.32 -6.54
CA PHE A 65 -10.61 7.76 -6.66
C PHE A 65 -11.36 8.18 -7.93
N LEU A 66 -10.97 7.64 -9.09
CA LEU A 66 -11.57 8.01 -10.38
C LEU A 66 -13.08 7.71 -10.47
N ILE A 67 -13.50 6.53 -9.99
CA ILE A 67 -14.92 6.14 -10.01
C ILE A 67 -15.74 7.07 -9.10
N ASN A 68 -15.19 7.43 -7.94
CA ASN A 68 -15.87 8.35 -7.02
C ASN A 68 -15.88 9.79 -7.52
N GLU A 69 -14.83 10.25 -8.19
CA GLU A 69 -14.80 11.56 -8.87
C GLU A 69 -15.91 11.64 -9.91
N ILE A 70 -16.07 10.61 -10.76
CA ILE A 70 -17.17 10.54 -11.73
C ILE A 70 -18.53 10.62 -11.01
N ALA A 71 -18.70 9.86 -9.92
CA ALA A 71 -19.96 9.85 -9.17
C ALA A 71 -20.28 11.24 -8.61
N GLN A 72 -19.32 11.86 -7.93
CA GLN A 72 -19.47 13.14 -7.21
C GLN A 72 -19.62 14.33 -8.16
N GLN A 73 -19.00 14.29 -9.35
CA GLN A 73 -19.22 15.30 -10.39
C GLN A 73 -20.67 15.29 -10.92
N LYS A 74 -21.30 14.11 -10.99
CA LYS A 74 -22.69 13.99 -11.48
C LYS A 74 -23.70 14.32 -10.39
N ILE A 75 -23.52 13.78 -9.18
CA ILE A 75 -24.41 14.01 -8.04
C ILE A 75 -23.54 14.17 -6.79
N LYS A 76 -23.40 15.40 -6.30
CA LYS A 76 -22.66 15.65 -5.04
C LYS A 76 -23.42 15.10 -3.84
N GLY A 77 -22.70 14.50 -2.88
CA GLY A 77 -23.28 14.14 -1.59
C GLY A 77 -22.33 13.41 -0.65
N ASP A 78 -22.80 13.20 0.57
CA ASP A 78 -22.07 12.53 1.66
C ASP A 78 -22.12 11.00 1.48
N TYR A 79 -21.51 10.50 0.42
CA TYR A 79 -21.49 9.09 0.06
C TYR A 79 -20.18 8.70 -0.62
N VAL A 80 -19.94 7.39 -0.67
CA VAL A 80 -18.89 6.79 -1.51
C VAL A 80 -19.45 5.57 -2.24
N VAL A 81 -18.91 5.28 -3.41
CA VAL A 81 -19.20 4.09 -4.21
C VAL A 81 -17.99 3.19 -4.21
N MET A 82 -18.17 1.93 -3.78
CA MET A 82 -17.13 0.91 -3.87
C MET A 82 -17.45 -0.09 -4.97
N SER A 83 -16.44 -0.42 -5.75
CA SER A 83 -16.53 -1.45 -6.78
C SER A 83 -16.15 -2.81 -6.19
N HIS A 84 -16.81 -3.85 -6.65
CA HIS A 84 -16.49 -5.24 -6.33
C HIS A 84 -16.60 -6.09 -7.58
N ILE A 85 -15.80 -7.16 -7.62
CA ILE A 85 -15.85 -8.14 -8.70
C ILE A 85 -16.62 -9.38 -8.27
N LYS A 86 -17.31 -9.98 -9.25
CA LYS A 86 -17.86 -11.33 -9.16
C LYS A 86 -17.44 -12.10 -10.41
N PRO A 87 -16.26 -12.72 -10.41
CA PRO A 87 -15.82 -13.54 -11.53
C PRO A 87 -16.57 -14.87 -11.57
N GLU A 88 -17.07 -15.24 -12.74
CA GLU A 88 -17.72 -16.52 -13.03
C GLU A 88 -16.77 -17.37 -13.89
N PHE A 89 -16.32 -18.50 -13.35
CA PHE A 89 -15.35 -19.38 -14.01
C PHE A 89 -16.08 -20.46 -14.83
N GLY A 90 -15.95 -20.40 -16.16
CA GLY A 90 -16.54 -21.32 -17.12
C GLY A 90 -15.56 -22.36 -17.66
N LYS A 91 -16.05 -23.21 -18.58
CA LYS A 91 -15.21 -24.22 -19.24
C LYS A 91 -14.12 -23.58 -20.11
N GLY A 92 -12.91 -24.14 -20.07
CA GLY A 92 -11.79 -23.74 -20.92
C GLY A 92 -11.13 -22.42 -20.51
N ASN A 93 -10.93 -22.20 -19.21
CA ASN A 93 -10.31 -20.98 -18.64
C ASN A 93 -11.02 -19.67 -18.96
N LYS A 94 -12.29 -19.72 -19.37
CA LYS A 94 -13.07 -18.50 -19.59
C LYS A 94 -13.53 -17.95 -18.25
N VAL A 95 -13.13 -16.73 -17.93
CA VAL A 95 -13.64 -15.99 -16.77
C VAL A 95 -14.55 -14.88 -17.28
N LYS A 96 -15.74 -14.76 -16.70
CA LYS A 96 -16.66 -13.65 -16.97
C LYS A 96 -16.70 -12.77 -15.73
N PHE A 97 -16.32 -11.51 -15.87
CA PHE A 97 -16.38 -10.54 -14.78
C PHE A 97 -17.75 -9.87 -14.73
N THR A 98 -18.27 -9.72 -13.51
CA THR A 98 -19.41 -8.85 -13.23
C THR A 98 -19.01 -7.87 -12.17
N TYR A 99 -19.15 -6.57 -12.45
CA TYR A 99 -18.87 -5.51 -11.48
C TYR A 99 -20.13 -5.12 -10.74
N ASN A 100 -20.04 -5.19 -9.41
CA ASN A 100 -21.07 -4.74 -8.49
C ASN A 100 -20.60 -3.45 -7.84
N TYR A 101 -21.39 -2.40 -7.97
CA TYR A 101 -21.13 -1.11 -7.34
C TYR A 101 -22.00 -0.97 -6.10
N LYS A 102 -21.38 -0.71 -4.95
CA LYS A 102 -22.06 -0.56 -3.67
C LYS A 102 -22.04 0.89 -3.25
N TYR A 103 -23.20 1.37 -2.82
CA TYR A 103 -23.40 2.74 -2.37
C TYR A 103 -23.35 2.76 -0.85
N PHE A 104 -22.52 3.62 -0.29
CA PHE A 104 -22.29 3.76 1.15
C PHE A 104 -22.78 5.13 1.56
N SER A 105 -23.67 5.15 2.54
CA SER A 105 -24.18 6.38 3.15
C SER A 105 -24.58 6.10 4.60
N ILE A 106 -24.89 7.15 5.34
CA ILE A 106 -25.43 7.02 6.69
C ILE A 106 -26.72 6.18 6.72
N GLU A 107 -27.62 6.39 5.74
CA GLU A 107 -28.93 5.73 5.70
C GLU A 107 -28.85 4.26 5.26
N GLU A 108 -27.83 3.92 4.48
CA GLU A 108 -27.65 2.60 3.89
C GLU A 108 -26.17 2.27 3.80
N HIS A 109 -25.71 1.37 4.68
CA HIS A 109 -24.32 1.02 4.84
C HIS A 109 -24.11 -0.51 4.79
N PRO A 110 -23.34 -1.04 3.83
CA PRO A 110 -23.16 -2.49 3.63
C PRO A 110 -22.74 -3.28 4.88
N VAL A 111 -21.81 -2.74 5.68
CA VAL A 111 -21.36 -3.39 6.92
C VAL A 111 -22.46 -3.51 7.97
N VAL A 112 -23.33 -2.51 8.11
CA VAL A 112 -24.45 -2.58 9.06
C VAL A 112 -25.42 -3.70 8.66
N GLU A 113 -25.70 -3.82 7.36
CA GLU A 113 -26.56 -4.88 6.82
C GLU A 113 -25.96 -6.27 7.04
N ASP A 114 -24.68 -6.45 6.76
CA ASP A 114 -24.03 -7.76 6.93
C ASP A 114 -23.81 -8.14 8.39
N LEU A 115 -23.60 -7.16 9.26
CA LEU A 115 -23.55 -7.39 10.70
C LEU A 115 -24.88 -7.93 11.23
N ILE A 116 -26.00 -7.37 10.75
CA ILE A 116 -27.36 -7.88 11.05
C ILE A 116 -27.51 -9.31 10.53
N LYS A 117 -27.15 -9.57 9.28
CA LYS A 117 -27.21 -10.94 8.71
C LYS A 117 -26.36 -11.94 9.49
N LEU A 118 -25.18 -11.54 9.97
CA LEU A 118 -24.31 -12.40 10.77
C LEU A 118 -24.96 -12.82 12.08
N VAL A 119 -25.59 -11.87 12.78
CA VAL A 119 -26.29 -12.15 14.04
C VAL A 119 -27.50 -13.04 13.78
N GLU A 120 -28.26 -12.79 12.71
CA GLU A 120 -29.38 -13.63 12.29
C GLU A 120 -28.94 -15.04 11.92
N PHE A 121 -27.83 -15.19 11.19
CA PHE A 121 -27.22 -16.48 10.84
C PHE A 121 -26.76 -17.25 12.07
N SER A 122 -26.38 -16.53 13.13
CA SER A 122 -25.99 -17.12 14.42
C SER A 122 -27.19 -17.59 15.24
N SER A 123 -28.44 -17.40 14.78
CA SER A 123 -29.65 -17.79 15.51
C SER A 123 -30.17 -19.18 15.11
N PRO A 124 -30.50 -20.08 16.07
CA PRO A 124 -30.34 -19.91 17.51
C PRO A 124 -28.90 -20.12 17.99
N SER A 125 -28.06 -20.78 17.19
CA SER A 125 -26.62 -20.93 17.43
C SER A 125 -25.87 -21.30 16.16
N VAL A 126 -24.64 -20.81 15.98
CA VAL A 126 -23.68 -21.28 14.96
C VAL A 126 -22.41 -21.78 15.63
N HIS A 127 -21.83 -22.86 15.09
CA HIS A 127 -20.57 -23.42 15.60
C HIS A 127 -19.36 -22.77 14.92
N MET A 128 -18.32 -22.48 15.68
CA MET A 128 -16.98 -22.20 15.13
C MET A 128 -16.38 -23.50 14.58
N ASP A 129 -15.78 -23.44 13.39
CA ASP A 129 -15.27 -24.62 12.67
C ASP A 129 -13.76 -24.50 12.36
N LEU A 130 -12.95 -24.38 13.41
CA LEU A 130 -11.50 -24.21 13.28
C LEU A 130 -10.79 -25.40 12.61
N GLU A 131 -11.42 -26.57 12.52
CA GLU A 131 -10.84 -27.78 11.93
C GLU A 131 -10.99 -27.85 10.40
N SER A 132 -12.05 -27.29 9.82
CA SER A 132 -12.31 -27.34 8.36
C SER A 132 -11.67 -26.21 7.55
N GLY A 133 -11.01 -25.26 8.22
CA GLY A 133 -10.46 -24.06 7.59
C GLY A 133 -11.49 -22.96 7.32
N PHE A 134 -12.73 -23.11 7.78
CA PHE A 134 -13.76 -22.07 7.75
C PHE A 134 -14.02 -21.50 9.14
N ILE A 135 -14.19 -20.18 9.27
CA ILE A 135 -14.38 -19.57 10.59
C ILE A 135 -15.68 -20.06 11.26
N LEU A 136 -16.72 -20.32 10.46
CA LEU A 136 -18.04 -20.76 10.90
C LEU A 136 -18.47 -22.04 10.16
N LYS A 137 -19.18 -22.92 10.86
CA LYS A 137 -19.83 -24.10 10.27
C LYS A 137 -20.94 -23.66 9.29
N ASN A 138 -20.91 -24.18 8.06
CA ASN A 138 -21.71 -23.68 6.92
C ASN A 138 -21.37 -22.23 6.51
N GLY A 139 -20.19 -21.73 6.88
CA GLY A 139 -19.73 -20.37 6.54
C GLY A 139 -19.67 -20.11 5.03
N GLU A 140 -19.50 -21.15 4.21
CA GLU A 140 -19.54 -21.06 2.75
C GLU A 140 -20.91 -20.66 2.19
N LYS A 141 -22.00 -20.86 2.95
CA LYS A 141 -23.34 -20.36 2.58
C LYS A 141 -23.47 -18.90 2.98
N PHE A 142 -23.04 -18.56 4.19
CA PHE A 142 -23.12 -17.20 4.70
C PHE A 142 -22.25 -16.23 3.89
N ILE A 143 -21.05 -16.66 3.48
CA ILE A 143 -20.12 -15.82 2.72
C ILE A 143 -20.68 -15.40 1.34
N ASP A 144 -21.66 -16.13 0.81
CA ASP A 144 -22.38 -15.80 -0.43
C ASP A 144 -23.54 -14.80 -0.22
N GLU A 145 -23.97 -14.57 1.04
CA GLU A 145 -25.07 -13.67 1.41
C GLU A 145 -24.58 -12.28 1.85
N ILE A 146 -23.31 -12.16 2.24
CA ILE A 146 -22.70 -10.90 2.66
C ILE A 146 -22.09 -10.13 1.49
N ASN A 147 -21.77 -8.86 1.74
CA ASN A 147 -21.31 -7.96 0.70
C ASN A 147 -19.89 -8.28 0.21
N TYR A 148 -19.03 -8.87 1.01
CA TYR A 148 -17.64 -9.14 0.62
C TYR A 148 -17.34 -10.62 0.87
N ARG A 149 -17.07 -11.34 -0.22
CA ARG A 149 -16.78 -12.77 -0.17
C ARG A 149 -15.32 -13.03 0.21
N ASN A 150 -14.95 -12.60 1.42
CA ASN A 150 -13.58 -12.62 1.90
C ASN A 150 -13.54 -13.12 3.35
N ALA A 151 -12.65 -14.07 3.65
CA ALA A 151 -12.49 -14.64 4.99
C ALA A 151 -12.06 -13.59 6.04
N TYR A 152 -11.20 -12.64 5.66
CA TYR A 152 -10.76 -11.54 6.52
C TYR A 152 -11.90 -10.56 6.82
N TYR A 153 -12.80 -10.33 5.86
CA TYR A 153 -14.00 -9.55 6.11
C TYR A 153 -14.96 -10.25 7.09
N LEU A 154 -15.16 -11.56 6.93
CA LEU A 154 -15.96 -12.34 7.87
C LEU A 154 -15.34 -12.33 9.28
N LEU A 155 -14.01 -12.44 9.37
CA LEU A 155 -13.29 -12.32 10.63
C LEU A 155 -13.51 -10.94 11.27
N TYR A 156 -13.39 -9.87 10.50
CA TYR A 156 -13.70 -8.51 10.96
C TYR A 156 -15.15 -8.38 11.47
N LEU A 157 -16.13 -8.89 10.73
CA LEU A 157 -17.54 -8.84 11.16
C LEU A 157 -17.77 -9.59 12.48
N LEU A 158 -17.11 -10.74 12.67
CA LEU A 158 -17.19 -11.51 13.90
C LEU A 158 -16.57 -10.77 15.08
N GLU A 159 -15.37 -10.22 14.91
CA GLU A 159 -14.72 -9.42 15.96
C GLU A 159 -15.54 -8.17 16.29
N LEU A 160 -16.10 -7.49 15.29
CA LEU A 160 -16.98 -6.34 15.49
C LEU A 160 -18.27 -6.73 16.23
N ALA A 161 -18.90 -7.85 15.85
CA ALA A 161 -20.12 -8.32 16.51
C ALA A 161 -19.87 -8.67 17.98
N LYS A 162 -18.72 -9.27 18.30
CA LYS A 162 -18.29 -9.56 19.69
C LYS A 162 -18.02 -8.27 20.46
N GLU A 163 -17.26 -7.35 19.88
CA GLU A 163 -16.92 -6.05 20.50
C GLU A 163 -18.18 -5.24 20.82
N MET A 164 -19.14 -5.21 19.89
CA MET A 164 -20.45 -4.57 20.07
C MET A 164 -21.41 -5.36 20.95
N LYS A 165 -21.04 -6.57 21.40
CA LYS A 165 -21.87 -7.51 22.15
C LYS A 165 -23.19 -7.84 21.45
N LEU A 166 -23.17 -7.98 20.13
CA LEU A 166 -24.33 -8.45 19.36
C LEU A 166 -24.41 -9.98 19.31
N ILE A 167 -23.26 -10.64 19.50
CA ILE A 167 -23.15 -12.09 19.67
C ILE A 167 -22.36 -12.39 20.94
N GLU A 168 -22.63 -13.54 21.55
CA GLU A 168 -21.88 -14.07 22.69
C GLU A 168 -21.42 -15.51 22.46
N GLU A 169 -20.29 -15.86 23.06
CA GLU A 169 -19.78 -17.23 23.04
C GLU A 169 -20.50 -18.08 24.09
N MET A 170 -21.10 -19.18 23.62
CA MET A 170 -21.69 -20.21 24.46
C MET A 170 -20.80 -21.45 24.43
N PRO A 171 -20.17 -21.84 25.55
CA PRO A 171 -19.36 -23.05 25.62
C PRO A 171 -20.18 -24.29 25.27
N SER A 172 -19.66 -25.13 24.39
CA SER A 172 -20.23 -26.42 24.03
C SER A 172 -19.15 -27.52 24.15
N ILE A 173 -19.56 -28.78 24.32
CA ILE A 173 -18.61 -29.89 24.47
C ILE A 173 -17.82 -30.03 23.15
N GLY A 174 -16.52 -29.74 23.19
CA GLY A 174 -15.59 -29.90 22.07
C GLY A 174 -15.65 -28.79 21.00
N THR A 175 -16.40 -27.70 21.21
CA THR A 175 -16.51 -26.58 20.26
C THR A 175 -17.04 -25.32 20.93
N THR A 176 -16.84 -24.15 20.33
CA THR A 176 -17.44 -22.88 20.76
C THR A 176 -18.63 -22.56 19.85
N CYS A 177 -19.78 -22.26 20.44
CA CYS A 177 -20.94 -21.76 19.70
C CYS A 177 -21.05 -20.24 19.85
N LEU A 178 -21.57 -19.58 18.83
CA LEU A 178 -21.99 -18.19 18.88
C LEU A 178 -23.51 -18.13 18.87
N ILE A 179 -24.08 -17.29 19.73
CA ILE A 179 -25.53 -17.03 19.81
C ILE A 179 -25.80 -15.53 19.80
N PRO A 180 -26.98 -15.05 19.36
CA PRO A 180 -27.36 -13.65 19.48
C PRO A 180 -27.37 -13.22 20.95
N ALA A 181 -26.72 -12.10 21.25
CA ALA A 181 -26.72 -11.51 22.58
C ALA A 181 -27.95 -10.62 22.79
N LYS A 182 -28.23 -10.25 24.04
CA LYS A 182 -29.44 -9.47 24.42
C LYS A 182 -29.43 -8.06 23.83
N GLU A 183 -28.24 -7.49 23.66
CA GLU A 183 -28.00 -6.15 23.15
C GLU A 183 -28.35 -6.02 21.65
N TYR A 184 -28.53 -7.14 20.93
CA TYR A 184 -28.92 -7.13 19.51
C TYR A 184 -30.29 -6.45 19.28
N ASP A 185 -31.29 -6.77 20.10
CA ASP A 185 -32.62 -6.18 19.99
C ASP A 185 -32.61 -4.66 20.28
N GLU A 186 -31.66 -4.19 21.07
CA GLU A 186 -31.46 -2.77 21.33
C GLU A 186 -30.78 -2.08 20.15
N PHE A 187 -29.76 -2.71 19.56
CA PHE A 187 -29.08 -2.22 18.37
C PHE A 187 -30.05 -2.04 17.18
N LEU A 188 -30.97 -2.98 16.96
CA LEU A 188 -31.97 -2.89 15.90
C LEU A 188 -32.94 -1.71 16.03
N LYS A 189 -33.12 -1.17 17.25
CA LYS A 189 -34.02 -0.04 17.52
C LYS A 189 -33.35 1.33 17.33
N LEU A 190 -32.03 1.36 17.17
CA LEU A 190 -31.28 2.59 16.91
C LEU A 190 -31.59 3.15 15.52
N SER A 191 -31.43 4.46 15.35
CA SER A 191 -31.44 5.08 14.02
C SER A 191 -30.27 4.58 13.17
N LYS A 192 -30.34 4.77 11.85
CA LYS A 192 -29.27 4.35 10.92
C LYS A 192 -27.94 5.06 11.21
N GLU A 193 -28.01 6.35 11.54
CA GLU A 193 -26.87 7.14 11.99
C GLU A 193 -26.24 6.58 13.27
N GLU A 194 -27.03 6.24 14.29
CA GLU A 194 -26.54 5.66 15.53
C GLU A 194 -25.98 4.24 15.33
N GLN A 195 -26.59 3.44 14.45
CA GLN A 195 -26.07 2.11 14.09
C GLN A 195 -24.68 2.23 13.46
N LEU A 196 -24.54 3.10 12.45
CA LEU A 196 -23.27 3.31 11.78
C LEU A 196 -22.23 3.93 12.71
N TYR A 197 -22.60 4.92 13.52
CA TYR A 197 -21.72 5.51 14.53
C TYR A 197 -21.14 4.42 15.45
N LYS A 198 -21.99 3.53 15.99
CA LYS A 198 -21.52 2.42 16.83
C LYS A 198 -20.61 1.46 16.08
N VAL A 199 -20.92 1.12 14.83
CA VAL A 199 -20.07 0.28 13.98
C VAL A 199 -18.68 0.88 13.82
N VAL A 200 -18.59 2.18 13.52
CA VAL A 200 -17.31 2.88 13.33
C VAL A 200 -16.54 2.97 14.65
N ASP A 201 -17.21 3.37 15.73
CA ASP A 201 -16.59 3.51 17.06
C ASP A 201 -16.01 2.18 17.59
N ASN A 202 -16.73 1.08 17.37
CA ASN A 202 -16.28 -0.25 17.77
C ASN A 202 -15.27 -0.84 16.79
N SER A 203 -15.27 -0.44 15.51
CA SER A 203 -14.21 -0.82 14.56
C SER A 203 -12.85 -0.27 14.99
N ILE A 204 -12.82 0.90 15.65
CA ILE A 204 -11.61 1.45 16.27
C ILE A 204 -11.13 0.55 17.42
N ASN A 205 -12.04 0.00 18.24
CA ASN A 205 -11.67 -0.97 19.28
C ASN A 205 -11.16 -2.27 18.67
N VAL A 206 -11.81 -2.78 17.63
CA VAL A 206 -11.38 -4.00 16.92
C VAL A 206 -9.97 -3.83 16.38
N CYS A 207 -9.66 -2.69 15.76
CA CYS A 207 -8.32 -2.36 15.28
C CYS A 207 -7.30 -2.39 16.42
N VAL A 208 -7.56 -1.63 17.49
CA VAL A 208 -6.69 -1.56 18.68
C VAL A 208 -6.46 -2.94 19.30
N LYS A 209 -7.53 -3.72 19.49
CA LYS A 209 -7.48 -5.05 20.10
C LYS A 209 -6.63 -6.00 19.25
N ASN A 210 -6.96 -6.16 17.97
CA ASN A 210 -6.31 -7.14 17.10
C ASN A 210 -4.85 -6.78 16.82
N PHE A 211 -4.53 -5.49 16.72
CA PHE A 211 -3.14 -5.04 16.64
C PHE A 211 -2.39 -5.42 17.93
N ASN A 212 -2.94 -5.06 19.10
CA ASN A 212 -2.27 -5.26 20.38
C ASN A 212 -2.17 -6.73 20.85
N GLU A 213 -2.97 -7.63 20.27
CA GLU A 213 -2.91 -9.07 20.51
C GLU A 213 -1.78 -9.75 19.73
N GLN A 214 -1.20 -9.10 18.72
CA GLN A 214 -0.06 -9.68 18.01
C GLN A 214 1.17 -9.66 18.92
N PRO A 215 1.83 -10.81 19.11
CA PRO A 215 2.99 -10.92 20.00
C PRO A 215 4.20 -10.15 19.46
N VAL A 216 4.16 -9.79 18.18
CA VAL A 216 5.21 -9.09 17.46
C VAL A 216 5.26 -7.60 17.87
N PHE A 217 4.17 -7.01 18.38
CA PHE A 217 4.15 -5.58 18.77
C PHE A 217 4.29 -5.36 20.29
N SER A 218 5.41 -4.74 20.69
CA SER A 218 5.69 -4.32 22.07
C SER A 218 4.94 -3.05 22.48
N SER A 219 4.73 -2.12 21.55
CA SER A 219 3.80 -0.98 21.69
C SER A 219 2.39 -1.48 21.86
N LYS A 220 1.62 -0.75 22.68
CA LYS A 220 0.17 -0.82 22.58
C LYS A 220 -0.35 0.37 21.79
N LEU A 221 -0.92 0.10 20.62
CA LEU A 221 -1.73 1.03 19.86
C LEU A 221 -2.93 1.43 20.71
N THR A 222 -3.24 2.72 20.72
CA THR A 222 -4.33 3.30 21.50
C THR A 222 -5.48 3.72 20.59
N ARG A 223 -6.68 3.82 21.16
CA ARG A 223 -7.83 4.39 20.44
C ARG A 223 -7.57 5.80 19.92
N LYS A 224 -6.76 6.59 20.63
CA LYS A 224 -6.43 7.95 20.24
C LYS A 224 -5.56 7.97 18.98
N GLU A 225 -4.55 7.11 18.92
CA GLU A 225 -3.66 6.97 17.75
C GLU A 225 -4.47 6.53 16.52
N VAL A 226 -5.33 5.51 16.65
CA VAL A 226 -6.23 5.09 15.55
C VAL A 226 -7.18 6.23 15.13
N MET A 227 -7.72 6.99 16.10
CA MET A 227 -8.57 8.14 15.80
C MET A 227 -7.79 9.27 15.10
N ASN A 228 -6.51 9.47 15.41
CA ASN A 228 -5.65 10.43 14.72
C ASN A 228 -5.40 10.00 13.27
N MET A 229 -5.19 8.70 13.03
CA MET A 229 -5.02 8.14 11.69
C MET A 229 -6.30 8.26 10.83
N LEU A 230 -7.49 8.44 11.41
CA LEU A 230 -8.73 8.66 10.63
C LEU A 230 -8.91 10.14 10.27
N ASP A 231 -8.07 10.68 9.41
CA ASP A 231 -8.09 12.09 9.00
C ASP A 231 -7.71 12.31 7.53
N ASN A 232 -7.78 13.57 7.10
CA ASN A 232 -7.22 14.00 5.83
C ASN A 232 -5.71 14.22 5.96
N GLY A 233 -4.96 13.84 4.92
CA GLY A 233 -3.54 14.13 4.74
C GLY A 233 -2.61 13.22 5.52
N VAL A 234 -3.01 11.98 5.78
CA VAL A 234 -2.22 10.99 6.54
C VAL A 234 -1.24 10.30 5.59
N ILE A 235 0.07 10.30 5.90
CA ILE A 235 1.15 9.56 5.20
C ILE A 235 1.64 8.37 6.04
N ASN A 236 2.40 7.46 5.43
CA ASN A 236 3.23 6.43 6.09
C ASN A 236 3.90 6.91 7.39
N ASP A 237 4.62 8.04 7.34
CA ASP A 237 5.30 8.60 8.52
C ASP A 237 4.34 8.88 9.67
N ASN A 238 3.07 9.21 9.41
CA ASN A 238 2.10 9.41 10.49
C ASN A 238 1.72 8.10 11.19
N TYR A 239 1.71 6.97 10.47
CA TYR A 239 1.50 5.68 11.11
C TYR A 239 2.69 5.34 12.00
N PHE A 240 3.90 5.52 11.48
CA PHE A 240 5.12 5.31 12.25
C PHE A 240 5.17 6.27 13.44
N ASP A 241 5.00 7.58 13.29
CA ASP A 241 4.98 8.59 14.36
C ASP A 241 4.02 8.23 15.51
N GLU A 242 2.81 7.78 15.19
CA GLU A 242 1.82 7.36 16.20
C GLU A 242 2.24 6.07 16.93
N ILE A 243 3.21 5.33 16.40
CA ILE A 243 3.74 4.07 16.91
C ILE A 243 5.22 4.16 17.35
N ASP A 244 5.90 5.28 17.05
CA ASP A 244 7.37 5.49 16.98
C ASP A 244 8.07 5.57 18.34
N LYS A 245 7.55 4.83 19.32
CA LYS A 245 8.22 4.57 20.59
C LYS A 245 8.77 3.15 20.70
N ASN A 246 8.79 2.36 19.62
CA ASN A 246 8.99 0.90 19.75
C ASN A 246 10.14 0.33 18.93
N ILE A 247 11.31 0.95 19.09
CA ILE A 247 12.63 0.29 18.96
C ILE A 247 12.87 -0.63 20.19
N SER A 248 11.86 -1.42 20.56
CA SER A 248 11.96 -2.62 21.42
C SER A 248 11.43 -3.86 20.70
N PHE A 249 10.76 -3.65 19.56
CA PHE A 249 10.26 -4.67 18.65
C PHE A 249 11.38 -5.60 18.16
N MET A 250 12.55 -5.08 17.80
CA MET A 250 13.63 -5.91 17.25
C MET A 250 14.12 -6.99 18.22
N GLU A 251 14.34 -6.66 19.49
CA GLU A 251 14.85 -7.64 20.47
C GLU A 251 13.82 -8.74 20.77
N GLU A 252 12.54 -8.37 20.93
CA GLU A 252 11.44 -9.31 21.20
C GLU A 252 11.04 -10.11 19.96
N PHE A 253 11.08 -9.51 18.75
CA PHE A 253 10.87 -10.20 17.48
C PHE A 253 11.98 -11.23 17.23
N ILE A 254 13.24 -10.85 17.45
CA ILE A 254 14.39 -11.78 17.42
C ILE A 254 14.23 -12.89 18.46
N GLU A 255 13.78 -12.59 19.68
CA GLU A 255 13.55 -13.59 20.73
C GLU A 255 12.38 -14.53 20.39
N HIS A 256 11.28 -14.01 19.82
CA HIS A 256 10.18 -14.83 19.35
C HIS A 256 10.59 -15.70 18.15
N ALA A 257 11.34 -15.15 17.19
CA ALA A 257 11.89 -15.86 16.04
C ALA A 257 12.78 -17.04 16.48
N ARG A 258 13.61 -16.85 17.51
CA ARG A 258 14.44 -17.91 18.11
C ARG A 258 13.59 -19.04 18.70
N ASN A 259 12.39 -18.71 19.20
CA ASN A 259 11.51 -19.66 19.88
C ASN A 259 10.52 -20.37 18.93
N SER A 260 10.24 -19.85 17.72
CA SER A 260 9.29 -20.43 16.75
C SER A 260 9.91 -21.51 15.83
N GLY A 261 11.24 -21.60 15.76
CA GLY A 261 11.99 -22.82 15.46
C GLY A 261 11.86 -23.47 14.06
N ASN A 262 11.14 -22.92 13.09
CA ASN A 262 10.86 -23.64 11.84
C ASN A 262 10.87 -22.81 10.54
N ASP A 263 11.30 -21.55 10.58
CA ASP A 263 11.30 -20.71 9.38
C ASP A 263 12.73 -20.45 8.91
N GLN A 264 13.05 -20.89 7.68
CA GLN A 264 14.41 -20.80 7.11
C GLN A 264 14.83 -19.34 6.93
N VAL A 265 13.88 -18.45 6.58
CA VAL A 265 14.11 -17.00 6.51
C VAL A 265 14.47 -16.46 7.89
N MET A 266 13.78 -16.92 8.94
CA MET A 266 14.07 -16.51 10.31
C MET A 266 15.41 -17.04 10.82
N GLN A 267 15.87 -18.23 10.41
CA GLN A 267 17.21 -18.70 10.74
C GLN A 267 18.31 -17.87 10.07
N GLN A 268 18.07 -17.35 8.87
CA GLN A 268 19.00 -16.43 8.20
C GLN A 268 19.05 -15.06 8.88
N VAL A 269 17.89 -14.50 9.27
CA VAL A 269 17.80 -13.26 10.06
C VAL A 269 18.55 -13.38 11.39
N LEU A 270 18.43 -14.53 12.07
CA LEU A 270 19.11 -14.81 13.34
C LEU A 270 20.63 -15.00 13.22
N ASN A 271 21.11 -15.35 12.03
CA ASN A 271 22.53 -15.51 11.71
C ASN A 271 23.14 -14.24 11.09
N SER A 272 22.32 -13.29 10.65
CA SER A 272 22.76 -11.97 10.20
C SER A 272 22.84 -11.02 11.40
N ASP A 273 24.00 -10.43 11.67
CA ASP A 273 24.13 -9.32 12.65
C ASP A 273 23.46 -8.01 12.13
N SER A 274 22.50 -8.09 11.20
CA SER A 274 21.97 -6.95 10.45
C SER A 274 20.69 -6.38 11.08
N VAL A 275 20.85 -5.27 11.79
CA VAL A 275 19.76 -4.46 12.36
C VAL A 275 18.77 -4.03 11.27
N GLU A 276 19.26 -3.74 10.07
CA GLU A 276 18.47 -3.28 8.91
C GLU A 276 17.44 -4.32 8.43
N LEU A 277 17.82 -5.60 8.33
CA LEU A 277 16.89 -6.66 7.91
C LEU A 277 15.77 -6.85 8.94
N ALA A 278 16.10 -6.72 10.22
CA ALA A 278 15.11 -6.77 11.28
C ALA A 278 14.16 -5.57 11.22
N GLU A 279 14.65 -4.35 10.96
CA GLU A 279 13.82 -3.15 10.74
C GLU A 279 12.87 -3.33 9.54
N MET A 280 13.37 -3.78 8.38
CA MET A 280 12.55 -4.02 7.19
C MET A 280 11.44 -5.06 7.42
N LEU A 281 11.76 -6.16 8.10
CA LEU A 281 10.75 -7.17 8.46
C LEU A 281 9.75 -6.60 9.45
N SER A 282 10.18 -5.77 10.38
CA SER A 282 9.31 -5.09 11.35
C SER A 282 8.28 -4.22 10.64
N GLU A 283 8.74 -3.39 9.72
CA GLU A 283 7.89 -2.51 8.91
C GLU A 283 6.93 -3.31 8.02
N THR A 284 7.38 -4.41 7.44
CA THR A 284 6.55 -5.30 6.63
C THR A 284 5.42 -5.92 7.46
N TYR A 285 5.73 -6.50 8.62
CA TYR A 285 4.72 -7.07 9.53
C TYR A 285 3.76 -6.00 10.00
N PHE A 286 4.29 -4.84 10.41
CA PHE A 286 3.51 -3.69 10.80
C PHE A 286 2.51 -3.28 9.69
N GLY A 287 2.99 -3.16 8.46
CA GLY A 287 2.16 -2.80 7.30
C GLY A 287 1.07 -3.81 7.00
N ILE A 288 1.36 -5.12 7.10
CA ILE A 288 0.36 -6.19 6.96
C ILE A 288 -0.78 -6.00 7.95
N TYR A 289 -0.48 -5.85 9.25
CA TYR A 289 -1.51 -5.77 10.29
C TYR A 289 -2.28 -4.45 10.28
N ILE A 290 -1.61 -3.34 9.96
CA ILE A 290 -2.30 -2.06 9.74
C ILE A 290 -3.24 -2.16 8.53
N ASP A 291 -2.83 -2.79 7.42
CA ASP A 291 -3.77 -2.96 6.31
C ASP A 291 -4.96 -3.82 6.71
N MET A 292 -4.71 -5.01 7.27
CA MET A 292 -5.77 -5.93 7.67
C MET A 292 -6.82 -5.30 8.59
N TRP A 293 -6.38 -4.58 9.62
CA TRP A 293 -7.25 -4.13 10.72
C TRP A 293 -7.61 -2.65 10.69
N PHE A 294 -6.91 -1.84 9.89
CA PHE A 294 -7.19 -0.42 9.72
C PHE A 294 -7.53 -0.09 8.26
N ILE A 295 -6.60 -0.25 7.31
CA ILE A 295 -6.76 0.29 5.95
C ILE A 295 -7.91 -0.41 5.21
N SER A 296 -7.95 -1.75 5.25
CA SER A 296 -9.03 -2.54 4.66
C SER A 296 -10.38 -2.25 5.31
N VAL A 297 -10.39 -2.11 6.64
CA VAL A 297 -11.60 -1.86 7.43
C VAL A 297 -12.18 -0.48 7.13
N PHE A 298 -11.39 0.56 7.34
CA PHE A 298 -11.86 1.94 7.19
C PHE A 298 -11.90 2.38 5.72
N GLY A 299 -11.10 1.77 4.84
CA GLY A 299 -11.10 2.04 3.41
C GLY A 299 -12.16 1.23 2.68
N TYR A 300 -11.93 -0.07 2.50
CA TYR A 300 -12.76 -0.91 1.62
C TYR A 300 -14.08 -1.34 2.24
N TYR A 301 -14.13 -1.64 3.54
CA TYR A 301 -15.34 -2.16 4.18
C TYR A 301 -16.30 -1.06 4.66
N LEU A 302 -15.76 0.02 5.24
CA LEU A 302 -16.54 1.14 5.78
C LEU A 302 -16.60 2.37 4.84
N GLY A 303 -15.70 2.48 3.86
CA GLY A 303 -15.70 3.62 2.95
C GLY A 303 -15.49 4.97 3.64
N ILE A 304 -14.69 5.00 4.70
CA ILE A 304 -14.34 6.20 5.46
C ILE A 304 -13.09 6.86 4.87
N ILE A 305 -12.05 6.08 4.57
CA ILE A 305 -10.81 6.60 3.96
C ILE A 305 -10.70 6.16 2.49
N ILE A 306 -9.90 6.88 1.71
CA ILE A 306 -9.43 6.50 0.37
C ILE A 306 -7.94 6.22 0.49
N PRO A 307 -7.54 4.95 0.73
CA PRO A 307 -6.15 4.55 0.67
C PRO A 307 -5.58 4.81 -0.73
N ASN A 308 -4.30 5.16 -0.77
CA ASN A 308 -3.56 5.29 -2.00
C ASN A 308 -2.22 4.57 -1.91
N TYR A 309 -2.04 3.62 -2.82
CA TYR A 309 -0.74 3.04 -3.12
C TYR A 309 -0.20 3.73 -4.37
N VAL A 310 0.97 4.34 -4.25
CA VAL A 310 1.55 5.15 -5.34
C VAL A 310 2.15 4.30 -6.46
N GLU A 311 2.35 3.01 -6.20
CA GLU A 311 2.86 2.06 -7.18
C GLU A 311 1.73 1.42 -7.97
N VAL A 312 2.03 1.09 -9.22
CA VAL A 312 1.14 0.30 -10.07
C VAL A 312 1.17 -1.15 -9.61
N TYR A 313 -0.01 -1.75 -9.47
CA TYR A 313 -0.13 -3.13 -8.98
C TYR A 313 -0.07 -4.14 -10.12
N ASP A 314 1.03 -4.89 -10.22
CA ASP A 314 1.14 -6.03 -11.13
C ASP A 314 0.39 -7.25 -10.57
N ILE A 315 -0.81 -7.48 -11.11
CA ILE A 315 -1.65 -8.63 -10.76
C ILE A 315 -1.01 -9.95 -11.20
N CYS A 316 -0.29 -9.99 -12.32
CA CYS A 316 0.30 -11.22 -12.85
C CYS A 316 1.40 -11.73 -11.93
N ASP A 317 2.33 -10.87 -11.55
CA ASP A 317 3.41 -11.19 -10.62
C ASP A 317 2.85 -11.57 -9.23
N ASN A 318 1.93 -10.78 -8.69
CA ASN A 318 1.31 -11.07 -7.39
C ASN A 318 0.54 -12.40 -7.39
N MET A 319 -0.11 -12.79 -8.50
CA MET A 319 -0.75 -14.09 -8.59
C MET A 319 0.24 -15.25 -8.47
N ASN A 320 1.43 -15.15 -9.08
CA ASN A 320 2.47 -16.17 -8.94
C ASN A 320 2.88 -16.29 -7.47
N LYS A 321 3.17 -15.16 -6.82
CA LYS A 321 3.57 -15.06 -5.42
C LYS A 321 2.51 -15.59 -4.44
N LEU A 322 1.22 -15.38 -4.72
CA LEU A 322 0.12 -15.91 -3.89
C LEU A 322 -0.10 -17.43 -4.00
N THR A 323 0.59 -18.13 -4.91
CA THR A 323 0.58 -19.59 -4.98
C THR A 323 1.55 -20.27 -4.01
N ILE A 324 2.43 -19.49 -3.36
CA ILE A 324 3.38 -19.95 -2.35
C ILE A 324 2.62 -20.52 -1.12
N ASN A 325 3.23 -21.51 -0.47
CA ASN A 325 2.64 -22.22 0.66
C ASN A 325 2.95 -21.57 2.03
N ASP A 326 3.93 -20.66 2.09
CA ASP A 326 4.21 -19.89 3.30
C ASP A 326 3.06 -18.92 3.61
N THR A 327 2.62 -18.92 4.87
CA THR A 327 1.43 -18.16 5.29
C THR A 327 1.74 -16.68 5.49
N MET A 328 2.91 -16.34 6.03
CA MET A 328 3.28 -14.94 6.30
C MET A 328 3.69 -14.22 5.03
N GLU A 329 4.47 -14.86 4.17
CA GLU A 329 4.83 -14.32 2.87
C GLU A 329 3.57 -14.04 2.03
N LYS A 330 2.63 -15.00 2.04
CA LYS A 330 1.34 -14.82 1.39
C LYS A 330 0.55 -13.64 1.97
N LEU A 331 0.60 -13.40 3.28
CA LEU A 331 -0.04 -12.23 3.89
C LEU A 331 0.60 -10.92 3.40
N GLY A 332 1.92 -10.87 3.24
CA GLY A 332 2.63 -9.72 2.67
C GLY A 332 2.20 -9.37 1.24
N TYR A 333 1.89 -10.38 0.42
CA TYR A 333 1.33 -10.14 -0.92
C TYR A 333 -0.17 -9.78 -0.92
N MET A 334 -0.87 -10.01 0.19
CA MET A 334 -2.30 -9.73 0.35
C MET A 334 -2.59 -8.39 1.02
N PHE A 335 -1.67 -7.92 1.86
CA PHE A 335 -1.86 -6.78 2.75
C PHE A 335 -0.56 -6.02 2.89
N ASP A 336 -0.66 -4.70 2.74
CA ASP A 336 0.50 -3.82 2.87
C ASP A 336 0.04 -2.37 3.07
N MET A 337 0.89 -1.56 3.69
CA MET A 337 0.57 -0.22 4.15
C MET A 337 0.47 0.76 2.98
N ASN A 338 -0.57 1.60 2.99
CA ASN A 338 -0.77 2.60 1.96
C ASN A 338 0.10 3.84 2.23
N GLN A 339 0.75 4.39 1.20
CA GLN A 339 1.62 5.56 1.31
C GLN A 339 0.88 6.81 1.81
N ALA A 340 -0.40 6.96 1.46
CA ALA A 340 -1.20 8.10 1.83
C ALA A 340 -2.71 7.79 1.85
N HIS A 341 -3.49 8.54 2.63
CA HIS A 341 -4.94 8.58 2.48
C HIS A 341 -5.56 9.92 2.90
N ASP A 342 -6.76 10.17 2.37
CA ASP A 342 -7.71 11.20 2.83
C ASP A 342 -9.04 10.53 3.19
N LEU A 343 -9.94 11.28 3.83
CA LEU A 343 -11.32 10.88 4.07
C LEU A 343 -12.15 10.98 2.77
N THR A 344 -13.06 10.02 2.58
CA THR A 344 -14.14 10.12 1.59
C THR A 344 -15.14 11.21 2.02
N PRO A 345 -16.05 11.68 1.15
CA PRO A 345 -17.15 12.57 1.57
C PRO A 345 -18.02 11.97 2.70
N LEU A 346 -18.24 10.65 2.68
CA LEU A 346 -18.90 9.94 3.77
C LEU A 346 -18.04 9.95 5.05
N GLY A 347 -16.73 9.71 4.91
CA GLY A 347 -15.78 9.72 6.00
C GLY A 347 -15.70 11.06 6.70
N GLU A 348 -15.62 12.17 5.97
CA GLU A 348 -15.65 13.51 6.55
C GLU A 348 -16.93 13.74 7.37
N LYS A 349 -18.07 13.32 6.81
CA LYS A 349 -19.36 13.43 7.50
C LYS A 349 -19.38 12.61 8.79
N ILE A 350 -18.94 11.36 8.77
CA ILE A 350 -18.91 10.48 9.95
C ILE A 350 -17.89 10.98 10.97
N MET A 351 -16.66 11.25 10.56
CA MET A 351 -15.57 11.65 11.46
C MET A 351 -15.84 12.99 12.12
N SER A 352 -16.61 13.88 11.48
CA SER A 352 -17.06 15.15 12.09
C SER A 352 -17.93 14.95 13.36
N LEU A 353 -18.53 13.78 13.55
CA LEU A 353 -19.26 13.43 14.77
C LEU A 353 -18.33 13.08 15.93
N PHE A 354 -17.09 12.68 15.64
CA PHE A 354 -16.10 12.25 16.63
C PHE A 354 -15.09 13.35 16.95
N LYS A 355 -14.61 14.07 15.92
CA LYS A 355 -13.56 15.08 16.03
C LYS A 355 -13.68 16.16 14.97
N LYS A 356 -12.91 17.24 15.14
CA LYS A 356 -12.65 18.19 14.06
C LYS A 356 -11.78 17.50 13.00
N VAL A 357 -12.20 17.59 11.74
CA VAL A 357 -11.51 17.01 10.58
C VAL A 357 -10.61 18.07 9.94
N GLU A 358 -9.41 17.66 9.52
CA GLU A 358 -8.47 18.52 8.79
C GLU A 358 -8.97 18.78 7.36
N ALA A 359 -8.55 19.91 6.77
CA ALA A 359 -8.88 20.19 5.37
C ALA A 359 -8.14 19.20 4.45
N LYS A 360 -8.77 18.84 3.32
CA LYS A 360 -8.13 18.01 2.29
C LYS A 360 -6.85 18.65 1.78
N LYS A 361 -5.79 17.84 1.66
CA LYS A 361 -4.46 18.29 1.25
C LYS A 361 -3.93 17.59 0.00
N ARG A 362 -4.44 16.40 -0.35
CA ARG A 362 -3.78 15.53 -1.36
C ARG A 362 -4.63 15.19 -2.57
N PHE A 363 -5.88 14.77 -2.38
CA PHE A 363 -6.73 14.37 -3.49
C PHE A 363 -7.51 15.58 -4.00
N GLN A 364 -7.04 16.17 -5.10
CA GLN A 364 -7.72 17.28 -5.77
C GLN A 364 -8.73 16.74 -6.79
N ASN A 365 -9.87 17.42 -6.96
CA ASN A 365 -10.87 17.01 -7.94
C ASN A 365 -10.29 17.09 -9.37
N ILE A 366 -10.54 16.08 -10.19
CA ILE A 366 -10.20 16.12 -11.62
C ILE A 366 -11.27 16.95 -12.35
N LYS A 367 -10.91 17.86 -13.26
CA LYS A 367 -11.94 18.52 -14.08
C LYS A 367 -12.50 17.56 -15.12
N GLU A 368 -13.80 17.64 -15.42
CA GLU A 368 -14.46 16.72 -16.35
C GLU A 368 -13.78 16.68 -17.74
N ASN A 369 -13.21 17.79 -18.19
CA ASN A 369 -12.49 17.90 -19.46
C ASN A 369 -11.05 17.35 -19.44
N GLU A 370 -10.48 17.09 -18.27
CA GLU A 370 -9.11 16.56 -18.10
C GLU A 370 -9.12 15.02 -17.98
N PHE A 371 -10.30 14.42 -17.75
CA PHE A 371 -10.43 12.98 -17.52
C PHE A 371 -10.08 12.14 -18.76
N ASP A 372 -10.50 12.56 -19.95
CA ASP A 372 -10.20 11.80 -21.18
C ASP A 372 -8.70 11.85 -21.53
N GLU A 373 -8.01 12.96 -21.23
CA GLU A 373 -6.54 13.06 -21.38
C GLU A 373 -5.83 12.14 -20.38
N LEU A 374 -6.31 12.10 -19.13
CA LEU A 374 -5.79 11.20 -18.10
C LEU A 374 -5.93 9.72 -18.48
N LEU A 375 -7.04 9.33 -19.11
CA LEU A 375 -7.24 7.95 -19.59
C LEU A 375 -6.23 7.55 -20.67
N VAL A 376 -5.73 8.50 -21.47
CA VAL A 376 -4.65 8.21 -22.44
C VAL A 376 -3.37 7.82 -21.71
N GLY A 377 -2.97 8.59 -20.69
CA GLY A 377 -1.79 8.27 -19.87
C GLY A 377 -1.91 6.94 -19.14
N ILE A 378 -3.08 6.67 -18.53
CA ILE A 378 -3.37 5.37 -17.91
C ILE A 378 -3.23 4.23 -18.93
N LYS A 379 -3.73 4.43 -20.15
CA LYS A 379 -3.64 3.40 -21.18
C LYS A 379 -2.20 3.08 -21.57
N GLU A 380 -1.36 4.11 -21.69
CA GLU A 380 0.07 3.94 -22.00
C GLU A 380 0.76 3.14 -20.88
N GLU A 381 0.57 3.53 -19.62
CA GLU A 381 1.10 2.84 -18.44
C GLU A 381 0.64 1.37 -18.37
N MET A 382 -0.67 1.13 -18.51
CA MET A 382 -1.23 -0.22 -18.44
C MET A 382 -0.75 -1.12 -19.59
N ASN A 383 -0.42 -0.55 -20.75
CA ASN A 383 0.20 -1.32 -21.83
C ASN A 383 1.63 -1.77 -21.48
N LEU A 384 2.41 -0.94 -20.78
CA LEU A 384 3.74 -1.32 -20.28
C LEU A 384 3.61 -2.50 -19.31
N VAL A 385 2.72 -2.39 -18.31
CA VAL A 385 2.42 -3.49 -17.37
C VAL A 385 1.99 -4.77 -18.10
N LEU A 386 1.10 -4.64 -19.08
CA LEU A 386 0.60 -5.78 -19.86
C LEU A 386 1.65 -6.35 -20.82
N SER A 387 2.64 -5.58 -21.26
CA SER A 387 3.72 -6.06 -22.11
C SER A 387 4.80 -6.83 -21.32
N GLY A 388 4.90 -6.58 -20.01
CA GLY A 388 6.01 -7.07 -19.19
C GLY A 388 7.27 -6.21 -19.32
N GLU A 389 7.21 -5.10 -20.07
CA GLU A 389 8.24 -4.04 -20.11
C GLU A 389 8.10 -3.08 -18.92
N PHE A 390 7.26 -3.42 -17.94
CA PHE A 390 7.14 -2.69 -16.69
C PHE A 390 8.14 -3.27 -15.71
N GLU A 391 9.32 -2.65 -15.64
CA GLU A 391 10.29 -2.88 -14.57
C GLU A 391 9.78 -2.20 -13.31
N GLY A 392 8.86 -2.87 -12.60
CA GLY A 392 8.53 -2.43 -11.26
C GLY A 392 9.81 -2.47 -10.41
N ASN A 393 10.09 -1.41 -9.64
CA ASN A 393 11.19 -1.34 -8.66
C ASN A 393 11.31 -2.59 -7.76
N MET A 394 10.25 -3.40 -7.63
CA MET A 394 10.24 -4.63 -6.86
C MET A 394 10.99 -5.79 -7.52
N GLU A 395 11.10 -5.87 -8.86
CA GLU A 395 11.90 -6.89 -9.55
C GLU A 395 13.39 -6.55 -9.49
N GLU A 396 13.74 -5.25 -9.54
CA GLU A 396 15.09 -4.77 -9.28
C GLU A 396 15.46 -4.95 -7.79
N MET A 397 14.55 -4.67 -6.85
CA MET A 397 14.78 -4.89 -5.41
C MET A 397 14.80 -6.38 -5.03
N MET A 398 13.99 -7.24 -5.67
CA MET A 398 14.01 -8.71 -5.51
C MET A 398 15.19 -9.36 -6.24
N ASN A 399 15.65 -8.82 -7.37
CA ASN A 399 16.88 -9.25 -8.03
C ASN A 399 18.10 -8.75 -7.27
N VAL A 400 18.08 -7.57 -6.67
CA VAL A 400 19.10 -7.13 -5.71
C VAL A 400 19.08 -8.03 -4.49
N PHE A 401 17.92 -8.37 -3.92
CA PHE A 401 17.82 -9.35 -2.82
C PHE A 401 18.27 -10.75 -3.24
N GLY A 402 17.90 -11.21 -4.44
CA GLY A 402 18.24 -12.53 -4.99
C GLY A 402 19.71 -12.64 -5.38
N ASN A 403 20.31 -11.58 -5.91
CA ASN A 403 21.73 -11.48 -6.23
C ASN A 403 22.57 -11.28 -4.97
N PHE A 404 22.09 -10.50 -3.99
CA PHE A 404 22.70 -10.38 -2.67
C PHE A 404 22.73 -11.73 -1.95
N MET A 405 21.66 -12.54 -2.06
CA MET A 405 21.62 -13.90 -1.51
C MET A 405 22.51 -14.90 -2.28
N LYS A 406 22.67 -14.74 -3.61
CA LYS A 406 23.61 -15.55 -4.41
C LYS A 406 25.08 -15.21 -4.17
N GLU A 407 25.42 -13.94 -3.95
CA GLU A 407 26.79 -13.51 -3.62
C GLU A 407 27.29 -14.08 -2.28
N PHE A 408 26.41 -14.62 -1.43
CA PHE A 408 26.77 -15.35 -0.21
C PHE A 408 26.76 -16.89 -0.37
N GLU A 409 26.32 -17.43 -1.51
CA GLU A 409 26.37 -18.86 -1.82
C GLU A 409 27.55 -19.24 -2.75
N ASP A 410 28.13 -18.29 -3.49
CA ASP A 410 29.21 -18.55 -4.46
C ASP A 410 30.64 -18.32 -3.89
N GLU A 411 30.92 -18.83 -2.68
CA GLU A 411 32.27 -19.32 -2.34
C GLU A 411 32.31 -20.84 -2.57
N ASP A 412 32.25 -21.25 -3.85
CA ASP A 412 32.84 -22.46 -4.45
C ASP A 412 32.02 -22.88 -5.69
N ASP A 413 32.40 -22.37 -6.86
CA ASP A 413 32.75 -23.16 -8.06
C ASP A 413 32.71 -22.28 -9.33
N GLU A 414 33.83 -22.25 -10.05
CA GLU A 414 33.96 -21.69 -11.40
C GLU A 414 33.12 -22.47 -12.42
N GLU A 415 32.47 -21.79 -13.38
CA GLU A 415 32.70 -22.01 -14.83
C GLU A 415 31.86 -21.07 -15.71
N ASP A 416 32.49 -20.66 -16.82
CA ASP A 416 32.04 -19.75 -17.88
C ASP A 416 30.83 -20.27 -18.70
N ASP A 417 30.03 -19.38 -19.30
CA ASP A 417 29.85 -19.33 -20.77
C ASP A 417 29.01 -18.12 -21.24
N ASP A 418 29.45 -17.55 -22.36
CA ASP A 418 28.97 -16.34 -23.07
C ASP A 418 27.60 -16.53 -23.78
N ASP A 419 26.72 -15.50 -23.74
CA ASP A 419 25.88 -15.09 -24.89
C ASP A 419 25.41 -13.62 -24.75
N TYR A 420 25.90 -12.73 -25.62
CA TYR A 420 25.63 -11.29 -25.61
C TYR A 420 24.44 -10.91 -26.52
N GLY A 421 23.49 -10.09 -26.03
CA GLY A 421 22.49 -9.47 -26.90
C GLY A 421 21.54 -8.46 -26.25
N PHE A 422 21.87 -7.17 -26.35
CA PHE A 422 21.01 -5.99 -26.14
C PHE A 422 20.65 -5.59 -24.68
N ASP A 423 20.55 -6.51 -23.72
CA ASP A 423 20.38 -6.20 -22.28
C ASP A 423 21.66 -5.60 -21.64
N ASP A 424 22.82 -5.95 -22.19
CA ASP A 424 24.15 -5.59 -21.68
C ASP A 424 24.49 -4.09 -21.73
N TYR A 425 23.72 -3.27 -22.45
CA TYR A 425 23.96 -1.82 -22.54
C TYR A 425 23.28 -1.06 -21.40
N LEU A 426 22.07 -1.48 -20.98
CA LEU A 426 21.36 -0.92 -19.82
C LEU A 426 21.92 -1.48 -18.50
N GLU A 427 22.28 -2.78 -18.47
CA GLU A 427 22.94 -3.39 -17.31
C GLU A 427 24.32 -2.78 -17.03
N LYS A 428 25.10 -2.39 -18.06
CA LYS A 428 26.39 -1.71 -17.85
C LYS A 428 26.27 -0.31 -17.28
N GLU A 429 25.36 0.50 -17.82
CA GLU A 429 25.17 1.89 -17.35
C GLU A 429 24.62 1.91 -15.92
N ASN A 430 23.67 1.03 -15.58
CA ASN A 430 23.16 0.90 -14.20
C ASN A 430 24.20 0.33 -13.23
N LYS A 431 25.09 -0.58 -13.68
CA LYS A 431 26.19 -1.09 -12.86
C LYS A 431 27.25 -0.03 -12.59
N GLU A 432 27.62 0.78 -13.58
CA GLU A 432 28.58 1.89 -13.37
C GLU A 432 28.01 2.97 -12.43
N VAL A 433 26.71 3.29 -12.54
CA VAL A 433 26.04 4.20 -11.62
C VAL A 433 26.00 3.61 -10.21
N THR A 434 25.59 2.35 -10.06
CA THR A 434 25.52 1.66 -8.76
C THR A 434 26.89 1.57 -8.09
N ASP A 435 27.94 1.18 -8.83
CA ASP A 435 29.32 1.13 -8.31
C ASP A 435 29.81 2.51 -7.84
N ASN A 436 29.46 3.56 -8.56
CA ASN A 436 29.85 4.92 -8.23
C ASN A 436 29.08 5.45 -7.00
N ILE A 437 27.80 5.11 -6.87
CA ILE A 437 26.99 5.44 -5.69
C ILE A 437 27.45 4.66 -4.46
N SER A 438 27.83 3.39 -4.59
CA SER A 438 28.42 2.60 -3.50
C SER A 438 29.75 3.19 -3.02
N LYS A 439 30.63 3.60 -3.94
CA LYS A 439 31.88 4.29 -3.57
C LYS A 439 31.62 5.67 -2.95
N PHE A 440 30.55 6.35 -3.34
CA PHE A 440 30.11 7.58 -2.70
C PHE A 440 29.60 7.33 -1.28
N PHE A 441 28.83 6.26 -1.05
CA PHE A 441 28.40 5.84 0.28
C PHE A 441 29.61 5.60 1.20
N ASP A 442 30.59 4.82 0.75
CA ASP A 442 31.83 4.56 1.49
C ASP A 442 32.59 5.86 1.81
N TYR A 443 32.64 6.80 0.85
CA TYR A 443 33.22 8.11 1.09
C TYR A 443 32.51 8.87 2.21
N LEU A 444 31.19 8.79 2.30
CA LEU A 444 30.42 9.46 3.35
C LEU A 444 30.63 8.81 4.72
N VAL A 445 30.62 7.48 4.78
CA VAL A 445 30.81 6.74 6.04
C VAL A 445 32.25 6.87 6.52
N TYR A 446 33.22 6.47 5.72
CA TYR A 446 34.60 6.30 6.18
C TYR A 446 35.45 7.58 6.10
N LYS A 447 35.14 8.49 5.16
CA LYS A 447 35.94 9.72 4.95
C LYS A 447 35.25 10.97 5.49
N LYS A 448 33.91 11.00 5.57
CA LYS A 448 33.16 12.09 6.21
C LYS A 448 32.64 11.75 7.61
N ASN A 449 32.79 10.50 8.09
CA ASN A 449 32.30 10.05 9.39
C ASN A 449 30.81 10.37 9.61
N LEU A 450 30.01 10.26 8.54
CA LEU A 450 28.56 10.35 8.67
C LEU A 450 28.01 9.03 9.21
N LYS A 451 26.85 9.10 9.86
CA LYS A 451 26.08 7.90 10.20
C LYS A 451 25.67 7.20 8.91
N GLU A 452 25.68 5.87 8.90
CA GLU A 452 25.30 5.05 7.74
C GLU A 452 23.92 5.44 7.19
N SER A 453 22.91 5.57 8.04
CA SER A 453 21.57 6.05 7.62
C SER A 453 21.57 7.45 6.97
N THR A 454 22.49 8.34 7.37
CA THR A 454 22.65 9.65 6.73
C THR A 454 23.41 9.54 5.41
N ALA A 455 24.40 8.66 5.34
CA ALA A 455 25.13 8.37 4.11
C ALA A 455 24.22 7.73 3.06
N GLN A 456 23.40 6.76 3.46
CA GLN A 456 22.43 6.06 2.63
C GLN A 456 21.42 7.02 2.01
N LYS A 457 20.79 7.87 2.82
CA LYS A 457 19.88 8.92 2.34
C LYS A 457 20.54 9.83 1.28
N HIS A 458 21.81 10.19 1.47
CA HIS A 458 22.52 10.99 0.49
C HIS A 458 22.84 10.22 -0.79
N SER A 459 23.17 8.93 -0.68
CA SER A 459 23.41 8.04 -1.80
C SER A 459 22.14 7.76 -2.61
N GLU A 460 21.00 7.51 -1.97
CA GLU A 460 19.68 7.32 -2.61
C GLU A 460 19.24 8.56 -3.39
N ASN A 461 19.39 9.75 -2.78
CA ASN A 461 19.12 11.03 -3.44
C ASN A 461 19.96 11.24 -4.71
N MET A 462 21.19 10.70 -4.74
CA MET A 462 22.06 10.76 -5.90
C MET A 462 21.76 9.66 -6.91
N TYR A 463 21.44 8.45 -6.44
CA TYR A 463 20.98 7.35 -7.29
C TYR A 463 19.76 7.81 -8.10
N PHE A 464 18.75 8.36 -7.43
CA PHE A 464 17.56 8.92 -8.08
C PHE A 464 17.90 10.02 -9.10
N PHE A 465 18.87 10.90 -8.81
CA PHE A 465 19.30 11.90 -9.80
C PHE A 465 19.88 11.24 -11.06
N TYR A 466 20.69 10.20 -10.92
CA TYR A 466 21.38 9.53 -12.02
C TYR A 466 20.49 8.56 -12.80
N THR A 467 19.57 7.86 -12.14
CA THR A 467 18.73 6.83 -12.77
C THR A 467 17.39 7.38 -13.26
N VAL A 468 16.84 8.39 -12.59
CA VAL A 468 15.51 8.92 -12.92
C VAL A 468 15.60 10.21 -13.71
N TYR A 469 16.40 11.18 -13.26
CA TYR A 469 16.39 12.51 -13.87
C TYR A 469 17.37 12.69 -15.02
N LEU A 470 18.63 12.28 -14.83
CA LEU A 470 19.70 12.51 -15.80
C LEU A 470 19.42 11.89 -17.19
N PRO A 471 18.80 10.70 -17.33
CA PRO A 471 18.46 10.14 -18.64
C PRO A 471 17.45 10.98 -19.43
N GLN A 472 16.68 11.83 -18.74
CA GLN A 472 15.70 12.73 -19.36
C GLN A 472 16.33 14.05 -19.86
N VAL A 473 17.62 14.27 -19.63
CA VAL A 473 18.32 15.50 -20.03
C VAL A 473 19.30 15.20 -21.18
N PRO A 474 18.96 15.58 -22.42
CA PRO A 474 19.86 15.40 -23.56
C PRO A 474 21.20 16.10 -23.33
N ASP A 475 22.28 15.47 -23.76
CA ASP A 475 23.66 15.99 -23.75
C ASP A 475 24.32 16.15 -22.37
N SER A 476 23.72 15.63 -21.29
CA SER A 476 24.33 15.58 -19.97
C SER A 476 24.76 14.17 -19.58
N THR A 477 25.98 14.02 -19.06
CA THR A 477 26.53 12.73 -18.61
C THR A 477 26.81 12.70 -17.11
N GLY A 478 26.43 13.75 -16.36
CA GLY A 478 26.67 13.80 -14.91
C GLY A 478 26.16 15.05 -14.22
N LEU A 479 26.50 15.19 -12.93
CA LEU A 479 26.12 16.35 -12.13
C LEU A 479 26.95 17.59 -12.53
N GLU A 480 26.27 18.60 -13.04
CA GLU A 480 26.83 19.93 -13.32
C GLU A 480 26.05 21.03 -12.60
N ALA A 481 26.70 22.15 -12.30
CA ALA A 481 26.03 23.28 -11.64
C ALA A 481 24.84 23.82 -12.45
N SER A 482 24.91 23.74 -13.79
CA SER A 482 23.89 24.19 -14.73
C SER A 482 22.60 23.35 -14.70
N LEU A 483 22.66 22.15 -14.10
CA LEU A 483 21.55 21.21 -13.99
C LEU A 483 20.81 21.35 -12.67
N ILE A 484 21.44 21.88 -11.64
CA ILE A 484 20.85 21.92 -10.29
C ILE A 484 19.56 22.74 -10.26
N ASP A 485 19.50 23.93 -10.88
CA ASP A 485 18.24 24.71 -10.94
C ASP A 485 17.12 23.88 -11.61
N ARG A 486 17.42 23.28 -12.79
CA ARG A 486 16.45 22.49 -13.57
C ARG A 486 16.00 21.23 -12.84
N TYR A 487 16.91 20.54 -12.17
CA TYR A 487 16.59 19.38 -11.37
C TYR A 487 15.77 19.77 -10.15
N MET A 488 16.13 20.85 -9.45
CA MET A 488 15.41 21.27 -8.26
C MET A 488 13.99 21.74 -8.59
N ASP A 489 13.76 22.35 -9.75
CA ASP A 489 12.40 22.64 -10.23
C ASP A 489 11.60 21.35 -10.45
N PHE A 490 12.16 20.36 -11.15
CA PHE A 490 11.55 19.03 -11.31
C PHE A 490 11.30 18.33 -9.96
N TYR A 491 12.32 18.30 -9.08
CA TYR A 491 12.28 17.64 -7.80
C TYR A 491 11.23 18.29 -6.89
N ILE A 492 11.14 19.62 -6.84
CA ILE A 492 10.11 20.33 -6.07
C ILE A 492 8.70 20.03 -6.59
N GLU A 493 8.52 20.01 -7.91
CA GLU A 493 7.22 19.77 -8.54
C GLU A 493 6.75 18.31 -8.42
N LYS A 494 7.67 17.35 -8.55
CA LYS A 494 7.33 15.93 -8.78
C LYS A 494 7.71 14.97 -7.66
N VAL A 495 8.64 15.35 -6.76
CA VAL A 495 9.30 14.38 -5.86
C VAL A 495 9.31 14.84 -4.40
N ALA A 496 9.57 16.13 -4.15
CA ALA A 496 9.78 16.65 -2.82
C ALA A 496 8.49 16.57 -2.00
N THR A 497 8.58 15.99 -0.80
CA THR A 497 7.44 15.86 0.13
C THR A 497 7.50 16.87 1.28
N SER A 498 8.62 17.60 1.41
CA SER A 498 8.80 18.63 2.44
C SER A 498 9.91 19.62 2.10
N LYS A 499 9.92 20.78 2.77
CA LYS A 499 11.06 21.72 2.77
C LYS A 499 12.37 21.07 3.20
N THR A 500 12.30 20.12 4.12
CA THR A 500 13.47 19.40 4.62
C THR A 500 14.05 18.53 3.51
N ASN A 501 13.22 17.81 2.75
CA ASN A 501 13.68 17.04 1.58
C ASN A 501 14.37 17.92 0.54
N VAL A 502 13.79 19.08 0.21
CA VAL A 502 14.40 20.06 -0.71
C VAL A 502 15.79 20.50 -0.22
N LYS A 503 15.94 20.74 1.09
CA LYS A 503 17.22 21.13 1.70
C LYS A 503 18.21 19.96 1.72
N ASP A 504 17.73 18.75 2.02
CA ASP A 504 18.54 17.54 2.09
C ASP A 504 19.09 17.14 0.71
N GLN A 505 18.29 17.28 -0.34
CA GLN A 505 18.73 17.03 -1.72
C GLN A 505 19.90 17.94 -2.14
N LEU A 506 19.85 19.23 -1.79
CA LEU A 506 20.95 20.17 -2.03
C LEU A 506 22.19 19.83 -1.22
N VAL A 507 22.02 19.24 -0.03
CA VAL A 507 23.11 18.73 0.80
C VAL A 507 23.72 17.47 0.15
N SER A 508 22.90 16.57 -0.40
CA SER A 508 23.37 15.41 -1.18
C SER A 508 24.22 15.86 -2.37
N PHE A 509 23.77 16.83 -3.17
CA PHE A 509 24.57 17.36 -4.29
C PHE A 509 25.91 17.93 -3.84
N LYS A 510 25.94 18.65 -2.72
CA LYS A 510 27.18 19.21 -2.18
C LYS A 510 28.15 18.12 -1.76
N HIS A 511 27.64 17.08 -1.10
CA HIS A 511 28.44 15.94 -0.68
C HIS A 511 28.98 15.17 -1.88
N TYR A 512 28.13 14.93 -2.88
CA TYR A 512 28.48 14.21 -4.09
C TYR A 512 29.51 14.96 -4.94
N ALA A 513 29.35 16.27 -5.14
CA ALA A 513 30.36 17.08 -5.82
C ALA A 513 31.71 17.05 -5.10
N SER A 514 31.70 17.05 -3.76
CA SER A 514 32.94 16.93 -2.97
C SER A 514 33.58 15.54 -3.07
N TYR A 515 32.79 14.51 -3.35
CA TYR A 515 33.28 13.18 -3.65
C TYR A 515 33.88 13.12 -5.05
N MET A 516 33.14 13.60 -6.07
CA MET A 516 33.59 13.65 -7.47
C MET A 516 34.91 14.41 -7.64
N GLU A 517 35.09 15.55 -6.97
CA GLU A 517 36.37 16.27 -6.98
C GLU A 517 37.49 15.43 -6.35
N SER A 518 37.20 14.74 -5.25
CA SER A 518 38.20 13.94 -4.54
C SER A 518 38.69 12.71 -5.32
N ILE A 519 37.93 12.29 -6.33
CA ILE A 519 38.31 11.22 -7.28
C ILE A 519 38.69 11.75 -8.67
N GLY A 520 38.73 13.08 -8.84
CA GLY A 520 39.20 13.74 -10.07
C GLY A 520 38.19 13.78 -11.22
N LEU A 521 36.90 13.54 -10.97
CA LEU A 521 35.85 13.60 -12.00
C LEU A 521 35.40 15.03 -12.32
N ILE A 522 35.54 15.96 -11.36
CA ILE A 522 35.32 17.40 -11.58
C ILE A 522 36.50 18.20 -11.02
N ASP A 523 36.70 19.41 -11.53
CA ASP A 523 37.71 20.33 -11.01
C ASP A 523 37.17 21.21 -9.86
N GLU A 524 38.07 21.91 -9.18
CA GLU A 524 37.73 22.81 -8.08
C GLU A 524 36.80 23.96 -8.52
N THR A 525 36.89 24.37 -9.80
CA THR A 525 36.05 25.44 -10.35
C THR A 525 34.59 24.99 -10.45
N GLU A 526 34.34 23.78 -10.92
CA GLU A 526 32.99 23.22 -11.01
C GLU A 526 32.42 22.86 -9.63
N LEU A 527 33.26 22.34 -8.72
CA LEU A 527 32.88 22.12 -7.33
C LEU A 527 32.37 23.39 -6.66
N ASP A 528 33.06 24.52 -6.88
CA ASP A 528 32.66 25.81 -6.32
C ASP A 528 31.36 26.33 -6.91
N LYS A 529 31.13 26.16 -8.22
CA LYS A 529 29.84 26.50 -8.84
C LYS A 529 28.70 25.67 -8.25
N ILE A 530 28.87 24.36 -8.08
CA ILE A 530 27.86 23.48 -7.46
C ILE A 530 27.59 23.92 -6.02
N LYS A 531 28.63 24.22 -5.23
CA LYS A 531 28.47 24.72 -3.86
C LYS A 531 27.71 26.06 -3.81
N GLU A 532 27.98 26.99 -4.73
CA GLU A 532 27.22 28.26 -4.82
C GLU A 532 25.74 28.01 -5.12
N MET A 533 25.43 27.06 -6.02
CA MET A 533 24.06 26.66 -6.30
C MET A 533 23.36 26.09 -5.06
N CYS A 534 24.02 25.20 -4.31
CA CYS A 534 23.48 24.62 -3.09
C CYS A 534 23.28 25.63 -1.95
N LYS A 535 23.90 26.82 -1.99
CA LYS A 535 23.66 27.90 -1.00
C LYS A 535 22.28 28.51 -1.14
N LYS A 536 21.62 28.39 -2.30
CA LYS A 536 20.25 28.88 -2.56
C LYS A 536 19.16 28.03 -1.89
N LYS A 537 19.48 27.21 -0.89
CA LYS A 537 18.55 26.28 -0.23
C LYS A 537 17.25 26.89 0.29
N ASP A 538 17.28 28.14 0.76
CA ASP A 538 16.07 28.81 1.24
C ASP A 538 15.20 29.31 0.08
N TYR A 539 15.80 29.72 -1.05
CA TYR A 539 15.06 30.03 -2.27
C TYR A 539 14.26 28.83 -2.80
N TYR A 540 14.89 27.64 -2.84
CA TYR A 540 14.21 26.42 -3.26
C TYR A 540 13.13 25.96 -2.26
N ALA A 541 13.40 26.07 -0.96
CA ALA A 541 12.42 25.75 0.07
C ALA A 541 11.20 26.71 0.02
N ASP A 542 11.41 27.99 -0.29
CA ASP A 542 10.33 28.96 -0.45
C ASP A 542 9.55 28.74 -1.76
N ASN A 543 10.21 28.29 -2.83
CA ASN A 543 9.54 27.88 -4.06
C ASN A 543 8.66 26.64 -3.85
N TYR A 544 9.13 25.67 -3.07
CA TYR A 544 8.30 24.55 -2.62
C TYR A 544 7.03 25.05 -1.92
N GLU A 545 7.16 25.95 -0.95
CA GLU A 545 5.98 26.52 -0.27
C GLU A 545 4.98 27.17 -1.23
N LYS A 546 5.46 27.96 -2.19
CA LYS A 546 4.58 28.61 -3.19
C LYS A 546 3.93 27.62 -4.14
N TYR A 547 4.60 26.52 -4.45
CA TYR A 547 4.06 25.48 -5.33
C TYR A 547 2.92 24.71 -4.65
N TRP A 548 2.98 24.58 -3.32
CA TRP A 548 2.02 23.80 -2.51
C TRP A 548 1.00 24.67 -1.73
N GLU A 549 1.02 26.01 -1.87
CA GLU A 549 0.03 26.96 -1.31
C GLU A 549 -1.13 27.32 -2.27
N ILE A 550 -1.21 26.69 -3.45
CA ILE A 550 -2.34 26.81 -4.40
C ILE A 550 -3.17 25.53 -4.34
#